data_AF-A0A9R1VM93-F1
#
_entry.id   AF-A0A9R1VM93-F1
#
_cell.length_a   1.000
_cell.length_b   1.000
_cell.length_c   1.000
_cell.angle_alpha   90.00
_cell.angle_beta   90.00
_cell.angle_gamma   90.00
#
_symmetry.space_group_name_H-M   'P 1'
#
loop_
_entity.id
_entity.type
_entity.pdbx_description
1 polymer ?
#
loop_
_entity_poly.entity_id
_entity_poly.type
_entity_poly.pdbx_seq_one_letter_code
_entity_poly.pdbx_strand_id
1 'polypeptide(L)'
;MHLRCSRERGAPEGYKPPSYEKARTSLFDQCVREVGKELDPVKDTWLTQGVSVISDGWWNVKSEPLINVIAQNSRGATFMYAEAFLGIEKTVLEIAKFLRQAIEEIGPSSVIQVVTDNAANCKAAGREIQKTWRSNLNGWPIHITEGRVAQTRFASRYILLKRLIECREALATTIVVNSWREWVNKADEHSRVLANKVADTIKDEDFCDDIAHILAITKPIFYIVKFCDGEGPKMAEIYERMDNMMGQIKEAMTMREFFLKFSMYYNKVEEIVLERWDKMTIALHCLGFALNPKYYDKHYLARLALGGMKRNPPNEDREVIIGVLKAFEKFSKSEEEEKQLREQFATFHMKKEIYSLAGTQADAMTMDTIDWWATYGAETSDLADVAKRVLSQSISSSSTERNWSIYSHIHSIKRNRLNDPRADKLVRTQQKWDINPESDHIECSSARLEEMVWENLDDERVENERGKRQRIN
;
A
#
# COMPACT_ATOMS: atom_id res chain seq x y z
N MET A 1 15.32 -13.75 -15.82
CA MET A 1 15.40 -14.10 -17.25
C MET A 1 15.64 -15.59 -17.55
N HIS A 2 16.60 -16.30 -16.91
CA HIS A 2 16.81 -17.73 -17.21
C HIS A 2 15.62 -18.67 -16.85
N LEU A 3 14.69 -18.21 -16.02
CA LEU A 3 13.57 -19.02 -15.51
C LEU A 3 12.31 -19.04 -16.39
N ARG A 4 12.11 -18.09 -17.34
CA ARG A 4 11.00 -18.19 -18.31
C ARG A 4 11.37 -19.04 -19.53
N CYS A 5 12.58 -18.91 -20.07
CA CYS A 5 13.00 -19.71 -21.23
C CYS A 5 13.18 -21.22 -20.95
N SER A 6 13.23 -21.65 -19.69
CA SER A 6 13.53 -23.05 -19.34
C SER A 6 12.30 -23.87 -18.95
N ARG A 7 11.09 -23.29 -19.01
CA ARG A 7 9.86 -23.97 -18.60
C ARG A 7 8.61 -23.53 -19.37
N GLU A 8 8.76 -23.17 -20.65
CA GLU A 8 7.62 -23.12 -21.56
C GLU A 8 7.23 -24.56 -21.92
N ARG A 9 6.16 -25.08 -21.30
CA ARG A 9 5.43 -26.23 -21.85
C ARG A 9 4.81 -25.75 -23.17
N GLY A 10 5.56 -25.83 -24.28
CA GLY A 10 5.11 -25.34 -25.59
C GLY A 10 6.20 -24.85 -26.54
N ALA A 11 7.49 -24.88 -26.16
CA ALA A 11 8.56 -24.47 -27.08
C ALA A 11 8.64 -25.41 -28.31
N PRO A 12 8.76 -24.87 -29.55
CA PRO A 12 8.86 -25.68 -30.77
C PRO A 12 10.04 -26.66 -30.71
N GLU A 13 9.85 -27.85 -31.29
CA GLU A 13 10.89 -28.87 -31.37
C GLU A 13 12.11 -28.30 -32.11
N GLY A 14 13.27 -28.26 -31.44
CA GLY A 14 14.51 -27.65 -31.95
C GLY A 14 14.80 -26.22 -31.46
N TYR A 15 13.96 -25.62 -30.60
CA TYR A 15 14.26 -24.33 -29.98
C TYR A 15 15.56 -24.37 -29.17
N LYS A 16 16.52 -23.51 -29.53
CA LYS A 16 17.75 -23.30 -28.75
C LYS A 16 17.59 -22.02 -27.91
N PRO A 17 17.62 -22.13 -26.57
CA PRO A 17 17.52 -20.95 -25.73
C PRO A 17 18.70 -20.00 -25.98
N PRO A 18 18.49 -18.69 -25.83
CA PRO A 18 19.56 -17.72 -25.99
C PRO A 18 20.69 -17.93 -24.97
N SER A 19 21.92 -17.60 -25.38
CA SER A 19 23.08 -17.68 -24.48
C SER A 19 22.92 -16.72 -23.30
N TYR A 20 23.56 -17.05 -22.17
CA TYR A 20 23.57 -16.20 -20.97
C TYR A 20 23.98 -14.75 -21.28
N GLU A 21 24.99 -14.58 -22.13
CA GLU A 21 25.47 -13.27 -22.59
C GLU A 21 24.42 -12.49 -23.37
N LYS A 22 23.75 -13.15 -24.33
CA LYS A 22 22.70 -12.53 -25.15
C LYS A 22 21.46 -12.18 -24.31
N ALA A 23 21.11 -13.07 -23.37
CA ALA A 23 20.01 -12.89 -22.44
C ALA A 23 20.25 -11.73 -21.48
N ARG A 24 21.47 -11.53 -20.95
CA ARG A 24 21.77 -10.44 -19.99
C ARG A 24 22.10 -9.09 -20.62
N THR A 25 22.22 -9.00 -21.94
CA THR A 25 22.59 -7.78 -22.67
C THR A 25 21.49 -7.39 -23.66
N SER A 26 21.62 -7.76 -24.92
CA SER A 26 20.73 -7.35 -26.02
C SER A 26 19.25 -7.64 -25.79
N LEU A 27 18.91 -8.85 -25.34
CA LEU A 27 17.52 -9.24 -25.08
C LEU A 27 16.96 -8.53 -23.86
N PHE A 28 17.79 -8.31 -22.83
CA PHE A 28 17.38 -7.60 -21.64
C PHE A 28 17.15 -6.11 -21.94
N ASP A 29 18.04 -5.46 -22.68
CA ASP A 29 17.85 -4.08 -23.11
C ASP A 29 16.63 -3.94 -24.05
N GLN A 30 16.33 -4.97 -24.85
CA GLN A 30 15.12 -5.02 -25.64
C GLN A 30 13.87 -5.09 -24.76
N CYS A 31 13.82 -6.01 -23.78
CA CYS A 31 12.70 -6.09 -22.85
C CYS A 31 12.51 -4.80 -22.06
N VAL A 32 13.58 -4.13 -21.62
CA VAL A 32 13.49 -2.83 -20.94
C VAL A 32 12.87 -1.77 -21.86
N ARG A 33 13.23 -1.74 -23.15
CA ARG A 33 12.61 -0.82 -24.13
C ARG A 33 11.14 -1.16 -24.39
N GLU A 34 10.80 -2.44 -24.48
CA GLU A 34 9.42 -2.89 -24.67
C GLU A 34 8.54 -2.51 -23.47
N VAL A 35 8.98 -2.81 -22.25
CA VAL A 35 8.30 -2.36 -21.02
C VAL A 35 8.22 -0.84 -20.97
N GLY A 36 9.26 -0.13 -21.42
CA GLY A 36 9.22 1.33 -21.55
C GLY A 36 8.06 1.82 -22.42
N LYS A 37 7.91 1.24 -23.62
CA LYS A 37 6.82 1.56 -24.55
C LYS A 37 5.44 1.23 -23.99
N GLU A 38 5.33 0.12 -23.25
CA GLU A 38 4.07 -0.27 -22.60
C GLU A 38 3.68 0.66 -21.43
N LEU A 39 4.65 1.41 -20.87
CA LEU A 39 4.41 2.39 -19.82
C LEU A 39 4.11 3.79 -20.38
N ASP A 40 4.38 4.05 -21.67
CA ASP A 40 4.09 5.35 -22.29
C ASP A 40 2.62 5.78 -22.12
N PRO A 41 1.60 4.91 -22.29
CA PRO A 41 0.20 5.29 -22.03
C PRO A 41 -0.08 5.71 -20.58
N VAL A 42 0.69 5.22 -19.60
CA VAL A 42 0.60 5.67 -18.21
C VAL A 42 1.28 7.02 -18.07
N LYS A 43 2.46 7.20 -18.66
CA LYS A 43 3.21 8.47 -18.61
C LYS A 43 2.49 9.61 -19.30
N ASP A 44 1.79 9.34 -20.39
CA ASP A 44 0.98 10.32 -21.13
C ASP A 44 -0.11 10.95 -20.24
N THR A 45 -0.53 10.24 -19.19
CA THR A 45 -1.56 10.72 -18.24
C THR A 45 -1.00 11.62 -17.14
N TRP A 46 0.33 11.68 -16.95
CA TRP A 46 0.95 12.43 -15.85
C TRP A 46 0.66 13.92 -15.90
N LEU A 47 0.58 14.51 -17.10
CA LEU A 47 0.29 15.94 -17.23
C LEU A 47 -1.17 16.26 -16.84
N THR A 48 -2.11 15.40 -17.21
CA THR A 48 -3.55 15.65 -17.02
C THR A 48 -4.06 15.21 -15.66
N GLN A 49 -3.56 14.09 -15.13
CA GLN A 49 -4.00 13.48 -13.87
C GLN A 49 -3.00 13.72 -12.73
N GLY A 50 -1.85 14.32 -13.03
CA GLY A 50 -0.78 14.46 -12.07
C GLY A 50 -0.16 13.12 -11.67
N VAL A 51 0.90 13.20 -10.88
CA VAL A 51 1.62 12.02 -10.38
C VAL A 51 2.19 12.23 -8.98
N SER A 52 2.19 11.16 -8.21
CA SER A 52 2.83 11.06 -6.90
C SER A 52 4.23 10.48 -7.07
N VAL A 53 5.24 11.17 -6.54
CA VAL A 53 6.60 10.62 -6.40
C VAL A 53 6.68 9.91 -5.07
N ILE A 54 6.76 8.58 -5.08
CA ILE A 54 6.79 7.75 -3.89
C ILE A 54 8.21 7.23 -3.69
N SER A 55 8.74 7.37 -2.49
CA SER A 55 10.05 6.86 -2.14
C SER A 55 10.03 6.19 -0.78
N ASP A 56 10.73 5.07 -0.70
CA ASP A 56 10.90 4.31 0.52
C ASP A 56 12.34 3.86 0.65
N GLY A 57 12.75 3.58 1.89
CA GLY A 57 14.08 3.12 2.23
C GLY A 57 14.07 1.66 2.65
N TRP A 58 15.04 0.88 2.16
CA TRP A 58 15.22 -0.51 2.58
C TRP A 58 16.67 -0.79 2.94
N TRP A 59 16.89 -1.88 3.68
CA TRP A 59 18.23 -2.39 3.97
C TRP A 59 18.36 -3.75 3.30
N ASN A 60 19.35 -3.90 2.44
CA ASN A 60 19.58 -5.17 1.76
C ASN A 60 20.21 -6.21 2.69
N VAL A 61 20.34 -7.45 2.21
CA VAL A 61 20.94 -8.57 2.95
C VAL A 61 22.41 -8.38 3.33
N LYS A 62 23.08 -7.36 2.77
CA LYS A 62 24.45 -6.95 3.10
C LYS A 62 24.48 -5.79 4.10
N SER A 63 23.33 -5.38 4.64
CA SER A 63 23.16 -4.20 5.47
C SER A 63 23.54 -2.89 4.77
N GLU A 64 23.35 -2.82 3.45
CA GLU A 64 23.52 -1.59 2.69
C GLU A 64 22.17 -0.88 2.56
N PRO A 65 22.10 0.44 2.81
CA PRO A 65 20.87 1.19 2.66
C PRO A 65 20.57 1.43 1.18
N LEU A 66 19.37 1.05 0.73
CA LEU A 66 18.83 1.35 -0.59
C LEU A 66 17.67 2.33 -0.46
N ILE A 67 17.52 3.23 -1.42
CA ILE A 67 16.34 4.09 -1.56
C ILE A 67 15.83 3.94 -2.99
N ASN A 68 14.52 3.74 -3.16
CA ASN A 68 13.89 3.68 -4.48
C ASN A 68 12.97 4.87 -4.72
N VAL A 69 12.66 5.11 -5.99
CA VAL A 69 11.66 6.08 -6.42
C VAL A 69 10.71 5.44 -7.43
N ILE A 70 9.42 5.69 -7.22
CA ILE A 70 8.32 5.29 -8.10
C ILE A 70 7.48 6.53 -8.41
N ALA A 71 7.06 6.66 -9.66
CA ALA A 71 6.05 7.62 -10.08
C ALA A 71 4.70 6.88 -10.18
N GLN A 72 3.66 7.33 -9.48
CA GLN A 72 2.36 6.64 -9.45
C GLN A 72 1.18 7.60 -9.58
N ASN A 73 0.19 7.21 -10.37
CA ASN A 73 -1.15 7.81 -10.39
C ASN A 73 -2.24 6.70 -10.49
N SER A 74 -3.49 7.09 -10.76
CA SER A 74 -4.63 6.16 -10.89
C SER A 74 -4.47 5.15 -12.03
N ARG A 75 -3.65 5.45 -13.04
CA ARG A 75 -3.43 4.62 -14.23
C ARG A 75 -2.32 3.60 -14.04
N GLY A 76 -1.43 3.81 -13.08
CA GLY A 76 -0.42 2.83 -12.72
C GLY A 76 0.78 3.41 -12.00
N ALA A 77 1.69 2.51 -11.62
CA ALA A 77 2.97 2.82 -11.03
C ALA A 77 4.09 2.55 -12.03
N THR A 78 5.08 3.45 -12.08
CA THR A 78 6.27 3.37 -12.92
C THR A 78 7.49 3.48 -12.03
N PHE A 79 8.29 2.42 -11.94
CA PHE A 79 9.60 2.48 -11.30
C PHE A 79 10.52 3.47 -12.04
N MET A 80 11.14 4.37 -11.28
CA MET A 80 12.05 5.38 -11.81
C MET A 80 13.50 4.89 -11.67
N TYR A 81 13.99 4.73 -10.45
CA TYR A 81 15.35 4.25 -10.16
C TYR A 81 15.46 3.87 -8.68
N ALA A 82 16.54 3.17 -8.33
CA ALA A 82 16.95 2.98 -6.95
C ALA A 82 18.47 3.11 -6.82
N GLU A 83 18.93 3.64 -5.69
CA GLU A 83 20.36 3.82 -5.43
C GLU A 83 20.75 3.31 -4.06
N ALA A 84 21.97 2.76 -3.99
CA ALA A 84 22.61 2.40 -2.75
C ALA A 84 23.26 3.64 -2.12
N PHE A 85 22.83 3.97 -0.90
CA PHE A 85 23.39 5.05 -0.09
C PHE A 85 24.61 4.55 0.73
N LEU A 86 25.48 3.76 0.09
CA LEU A 86 26.64 3.18 0.76
C LEU A 86 27.71 4.25 1.00
N GLY A 87 28.05 4.50 2.27
CA GLY A 87 29.02 5.54 2.64
C GLY A 87 28.52 6.97 2.43
N ILE A 88 27.26 7.14 2.01
CA ILE A 88 26.58 8.44 1.92
C ILE A 88 25.78 8.62 3.21
N GLU A 89 26.09 9.68 3.95
CA GLU A 89 25.25 10.06 5.08
C GLU A 89 23.88 10.48 4.55
N LYS A 90 22.80 9.86 5.06
CA LYS A 90 21.40 10.14 4.70
C LYS A 90 20.94 11.49 5.24
N THR A 91 21.63 12.56 4.84
CA THR A 91 21.29 13.93 5.22
C THR A 91 20.03 14.38 4.50
N VAL A 92 19.40 15.42 5.05
CA VAL A 92 18.23 16.08 4.47
C VAL A 92 18.47 16.50 3.02
N LEU A 93 19.66 17.03 2.72
CA LEU A 93 19.98 17.56 1.39
C LEU A 93 20.20 16.45 0.37
N GLU A 94 20.86 15.35 0.75
CA GLU A 94 21.08 14.23 -0.17
C GLU A 94 19.78 13.52 -0.54
N ILE A 95 18.89 13.31 0.44
CA ILE A 95 17.55 12.76 0.17
C ILE A 95 16.75 13.73 -0.71
N ALA A 96 16.82 15.04 -0.45
CA ALA A 96 16.14 16.02 -1.28
C ALA A 96 16.67 16.03 -2.72
N LYS A 97 17.99 16.00 -2.93
CA LYS A 97 18.61 15.90 -4.27
C LYS A 97 18.15 14.66 -5.01
N PHE A 98 18.19 13.51 -4.32
CA PHE A 98 17.76 12.23 -4.86
C PHE A 98 16.31 12.27 -5.33
N LEU A 99 15.39 12.89 -4.61
CA LEU A 99 13.99 13.02 -5.01
C LEU A 99 13.74 14.11 -6.07
N ARG A 100 14.55 15.17 -6.09
CA ARG A 100 14.45 16.24 -7.09
C ARG A 100 14.71 15.74 -8.50
N GLN A 101 15.66 14.81 -8.66
CA GLN A 101 15.93 14.19 -9.95
C GLN A 101 14.66 13.57 -10.57
N ALA A 102 13.88 12.82 -9.78
CA ALA A 102 12.61 12.26 -10.26
C ALA A 102 11.59 13.33 -10.63
N ILE A 103 11.50 14.41 -9.85
CA ILE A 103 10.58 15.53 -10.11
C ILE A 103 10.95 16.24 -11.43
N GLU A 104 12.25 16.43 -11.67
CA GLU A 104 12.76 17.03 -12.91
C GLU A 104 12.54 16.13 -14.13
N GLU A 105 12.76 14.81 -13.99
CA GLU A 105 12.52 13.82 -15.06
C GLU A 105 11.04 13.73 -15.44
N ILE A 106 10.15 13.77 -14.45
CA ILE A 106 8.69 13.74 -14.65
C ILE A 106 8.16 15.06 -15.24
N GLY A 107 8.80 16.18 -14.90
CA GLY A 107 8.28 17.51 -15.13
C GLY A 107 7.54 18.03 -13.90
N PRO A 108 8.01 19.12 -13.27
CA PRO A 108 7.44 19.62 -12.02
C PRO A 108 5.95 19.94 -12.06
N SER A 109 5.42 20.39 -13.21
CA SER A 109 4.00 20.74 -13.39
C SER A 109 3.05 19.55 -13.35
N SER A 110 3.59 18.34 -13.46
CA SER A 110 2.85 17.07 -13.36
C SER A 110 2.90 16.49 -11.95
N VAL A 111 3.87 16.89 -11.10
CA VAL A 111 4.01 16.32 -9.75
C VAL A 111 3.03 17.01 -8.79
N ILE A 112 2.15 16.22 -8.17
CA ILE A 112 1.16 16.73 -7.20
C ILE A 112 1.64 16.52 -5.77
N GLN A 113 2.30 15.39 -5.51
CA GLN A 113 2.83 15.10 -4.18
C GLN A 113 4.08 14.24 -4.20
N VAL A 114 4.83 14.32 -3.11
CA VAL A 114 5.96 13.45 -2.77
C VAL A 114 5.58 12.67 -1.51
N VAL A 115 5.59 11.34 -1.60
CA VAL A 115 5.28 10.41 -0.51
C VAL A 115 6.58 9.79 -0.01
N THR A 116 6.96 10.06 1.25
CA THR A 116 8.18 9.50 1.87
C THR A 116 7.89 8.86 3.22
N ASP A 117 8.81 8.06 3.73
CA ASP A 117 8.69 7.52 5.09
C ASP A 117 8.61 8.64 6.17
N ASN A 118 8.18 8.24 7.36
CA ASN A 118 7.99 9.14 8.50
C ASN A 118 9.33 9.50 9.22
N ALA A 119 10.49 9.13 8.68
CA ALA A 119 11.78 9.42 9.31
C ALA A 119 12.07 10.93 9.31
N ALA A 120 12.75 11.43 10.34
CA ALA A 120 12.99 12.86 10.53
C ALA A 120 13.69 13.51 9.33
N ASN A 121 14.67 12.82 8.74
CA ASN A 121 15.42 13.32 7.58
C ASN A 121 14.56 13.36 6.31
N CYS A 122 13.68 12.37 6.11
CA CYS A 122 12.74 12.32 4.99
C CYS A 122 11.69 13.43 5.07
N LYS A 123 11.16 13.71 6.27
CA LYS A 123 10.26 14.86 6.50
C LYS A 123 10.94 16.18 6.18
N ALA A 124 12.16 16.36 6.65
CA ALA A 124 12.92 17.57 6.41
C ALA A 124 13.25 17.74 4.92
N ALA A 125 13.57 16.65 4.22
CA ALA A 125 13.84 16.65 2.79
C ALA A 125 12.60 17.03 1.98
N GLY A 126 11.44 16.48 2.36
CA GLY A 126 10.15 16.86 1.78
C GLY A 126 9.86 18.36 1.95
N ARG A 127 10.07 18.93 3.15
CA ARG A 127 9.93 20.37 3.37
C ARG A 127 10.86 21.21 2.49
N GLU A 128 12.08 20.73 2.25
CA GLU A 128 13.05 21.42 1.41
C GLU A 128 12.68 21.43 -0.07
N ILE A 129 12.12 20.31 -0.56
CA ILE A 129 11.50 20.23 -1.89
C ILE A 129 10.32 21.19 -1.96
N GLN A 130 9.40 21.13 -0.99
CA GLN A 130 8.22 21.99 -1.00
C GLN A 130 8.57 23.47 -1.11
N LYS A 131 9.59 23.95 -0.38
CA LYS A 131 10.07 25.33 -0.48
C LYS A 131 10.55 25.71 -1.89
N THR A 132 11.27 24.82 -2.55
CA THR A 132 11.86 25.12 -3.86
C THR A 132 10.80 25.23 -4.96
N TRP A 133 9.77 24.39 -4.92
CA TRP A 133 8.70 24.39 -5.95
C TRP A 133 7.50 25.26 -5.59
N ARG A 134 7.43 25.81 -4.37
CA ARG A 134 6.44 26.83 -4.00
C ARG A 134 6.66 28.17 -4.71
N SER A 135 7.89 28.47 -5.14
CA SER A 135 8.26 29.71 -5.85
C SER A 135 8.29 29.58 -7.38
N ASN A 136 8.03 28.40 -7.93
CA ASN A 136 8.17 28.15 -9.36
C ASN A 136 6.87 28.53 -10.11
N LEU A 137 6.88 29.69 -10.77
CA LEU A 137 5.71 30.31 -11.43
C LEU A 137 5.04 29.41 -12.49
N ASN A 138 5.76 28.44 -13.04
CA ASN A 138 5.32 27.62 -14.17
C ASN A 138 4.80 26.21 -13.80
N GLY A 139 4.74 25.87 -12.51
CA GLY A 139 4.31 24.54 -12.02
C GLY A 139 3.24 24.60 -10.92
N TRP A 140 2.61 23.47 -10.62
CA TRP A 140 1.70 23.32 -9.47
C TRP A 140 2.52 23.13 -8.18
N PRO A 141 2.03 23.59 -7.01
CA PRO A 141 2.75 23.37 -5.76
C PRO A 141 2.78 21.89 -5.38
N ILE A 142 3.96 21.40 -4.98
CA ILE A 142 4.15 19.98 -4.61
C ILE A 142 3.78 19.76 -3.15
N HIS A 143 2.86 18.83 -2.90
CA HIS A 143 2.45 18.42 -1.56
C HIS A 143 3.42 17.38 -0.98
N ILE A 144 3.64 17.40 0.32
CA ILE A 144 4.40 16.35 1.01
C ILE A 144 3.42 15.50 1.78
N THR A 145 3.48 14.20 1.55
CA THR A 145 2.68 13.21 2.24
C THR A 145 3.58 12.23 2.97
N GLU A 146 3.32 12.06 4.26
CA GLU A 146 4.02 11.07 5.06
C GLU A 146 3.37 9.70 4.77
N GLY A 147 4.13 8.85 4.07
CA GLY A 147 3.74 7.50 3.71
C GLY A 147 3.52 6.64 4.95
N ARG A 148 2.42 5.88 4.95
CA ARG A 148 2.27 4.76 5.89
C ARG A 148 3.26 3.68 5.50
N VAL A 149 4.35 3.58 6.26
CA VAL A 149 5.00 2.29 6.47
C VAL A 149 4.18 1.62 7.56
N ALA A 150 3.14 0.87 7.17
CA ALA A 150 2.63 -0.13 8.08
C ALA A 150 3.80 -1.08 8.29
N GLN A 151 4.47 -1.03 9.44
CA GLN A 151 5.42 -2.09 9.76
C GLN A 151 4.65 -3.39 9.51
N THR A 152 5.17 -4.24 8.61
CA THR A 152 4.68 -5.59 8.32
C THR A 152 4.37 -6.39 9.60
N ARG A 153 4.95 -5.96 10.74
CA ARG A 153 4.68 -6.39 12.12
C ARG A 153 3.25 -6.16 12.64
N PHE A 154 2.55 -5.09 12.28
CA PHE A 154 1.18 -4.85 12.76
C PHE A 154 0.22 -5.88 12.16
N ALA A 155 0.26 -6.04 10.83
CA ALA A 155 -0.50 -7.06 10.13
C ALA A 155 -0.11 -8.47 10.61
N SER A 156 1.19 -8.75 10.83
CA SER A 156 1.63 -10.07 11.29
C SER A 156 1.10 -10.44 12.68
N ARG A 157 1.03 -9.48 13.62
CA ARG A 157 0.44 -9.70 14.96
C ARG A 157 -1.06 -9.99 14.88
N TYR A 158 -1.79 -9.20 14.08
CA TYR A 158 -3.21 -9.43 13.85
C TYR A 158 -3.46 -10.82 13.23
N ILE A 159 -2.71 -11.17 12.18
CA ILE A 159 -2.80 -12.47 11.50
C ILE A 159 -2.46 -13.60 12.48
N LEU A 160 -1.40 -13.47 13.28
CA LEU A 160 -1.01 -14.48 14.27
C LEU A 160 -2.15 -14.73 15.28
N LEU A 161 -2.68 -13.67 15.88
CA LEU A 161 -3.78 -13.77 16.85
C LEU A 161 -5.03 -14.38 16.21
N LYS A 162 -5.35 -13.98 14.97
CA LYS A 162 -6.47 -14.57 14.22
C LYS A 162 -6.26 -16.06 13.97
N ARG A 163 -5.06 -16.47 13.56
CA ARG A 163 -4.70 -17.88 13.32
C ARG A 163 -4.73 -18.70 14.61
N LEU A 164 -4.37 -18.12 15.76
CA LEU A 164 -4.48 -18.81 17.05
C LEU A 164 -5.94 -19.17 17.38
N ILE A 165 -6.89 -18.27 17.13
CA ILE A 165 -8.32 -18.58 17.31
C ILE A 165 -8.80 -19.60 16.27
N GLU A 166 -8.48 -19.42 14.99
CA GLU A 166 -8.89 -20.34 13.91
C GLU A 166 -8.37 -21.78 14.15
N CYS A 167 -7.14 -21.91 14.67
CA CYS A 167 -6.52 -23.20 14.96
C CYS A 167 -6.79 -23.70 16.38
N ARG A 168 -7.65 -23.04 17.16
CA ARG A 168 -7.84 -23.33 18.59
C ARG A 168 -8.19 -24.79 18.86
N GLU A 169 -9.14 -25.34 18.12
CA GLU A 169 -9.57 -26.75 18.27
C GLU A 169 -8.45 -27.74 17.93
N ALA A 170 -7.68 -27.46 16.87
CA ALA A 170 -6.54 -28.27 16.48
C ALA A 170 -5.41 -28.20 17.53
N LEU A 171 -5.16 -27.02 18.10
CA LEU A 171 -4.18 -26.83 19.18
C LEU A 171 -4.63 -27.55 20.46
N ALA A 172 -5.90 -27.43 20.84
CA ALA A 172 -6.49 -28.12 21.98
C ALA A 172 -6.42 -29.65 21.83
N THR A 173 -6.61 -30.15 20.60
CA THR A 173 -6.43 -31.57 20.28
C THR A 173 -4.97 -31.97 20.41
N THR A 174 -4.05 -31.19 19.87
CA THR A 174 -2.60 -31.49 19.88
C THR A 174 -2.06 -31.73 21.29
N ILE A 175 -2.45 -30.89 22.26
CA ILE A 175 -1.96 -30.99 23.64
C ILE A 175 -2.52 -32.19 24.43
N VAL A 176 -3.57 -32.86 23.92
CA VAL A 176 -4.13 -34.05 24.57
C VAL A 176 -3.67 -35.37 23.95
N VAL A 177 -3.05 -35.35 22.76
CA VAL A 177 -2.56 -36.55 22.06
C VAL A 177 -1.39 -37.21 22.82
N ASN A 178 -1.31 -38.55 22.76
CA ASN A 178 -0.28 -39.33 23.44
C ASN A 178 1.16 -38.94 23.04
N SER A 179 1.39 -38.63 21.76
CA SER A 179 2.70 -38.18 21.26
C SER A 179 3.18 -36.90 21.94
N TRP A 180 2.29 -35.93 22.21
CA TRP A 180 2.62 -34.73 22.97
C TRP A 180 3.03 -35.08 24.40
N ARG A 181 2.26 -35.94 25.08
CA ARG A 181 2.57 -36.37 26.45
C ARG A 181 3.92 -37.10 26.53
N GLU A 182 4.19 -37.99 25.58
CA GLU A 182 5.47 -38.69 25.49
C GLU A 182 6.64 -37.75 25.24
N TRP A 183 6.46 -36.75 24.36
CA TRP A 183 7.46 -35.72 24.09
C TRP A 183 7.76 -34.89 25.35
N VAL A 184 6.73 -34.39 26.04
CA VAL A 184 6.89 -33.63 27.30
C VAL A 184 7.60 -34.46 28.38
N ASN A 185 7.30 -35.75 28.48
CA ASN A 185 7.93 -36.63 29.47
C ASN A 185 9.44 -36.81 29.23
N LYS A 186 9.85 -36.87 27.95
CA LYS A 186 11.25 -37.03 27.52
C LYS A 186 12.04 -35.72 27.45
N ALA A 187 11.35 -34.57 27.52
CA ALA A 187 11.97 -33.26 27.39
C ALA A 187 12.79 -32.85 28.63
N ASP A 188 13.75 -31.94 28.45
CA ASP A 188 14.46 -31.31 29.57
C ASP A 188 13.52 -30.44 30.42
N GLU A 189 13.98 -30.04 31.60
CA GLU A 189 13.17 -29.28 32.56
C GLU A 189 12.64 -27.96 31.99
N HIS A 190 13.46 -27.24 31.22
CA HIS A 190 13.07 -25.96 30.64
C HIS A 190 11.96 -26.16 29.59
N SER A 191 12.14 -27.12 28.69
CA SER A 191 11.16 -27.48 27.66
C SER A 191 9.84 -27.96 28.26
N ARG A 192 9.89 -28.71 29.36
CA ARG A 192 8.71 -29.20 30.09
C ARG A 192 7.89 -28.06 30.71
N VAL A 193 8.56 -27.11 31.35
CA VAL A 193 7.91 -25.90 31.91
C VAL A 193 7.23 -25.09 30.80
N LEU A 194 7.90 -24.91 29.65
CA LEU A 194 7.31 -24.21 28.51
C LEU A 194 6.10 -24.95 27.94
N ALA A 195 6.18 -26.27 27.78
CA ALA A 195 5.09 -27.08 27.26
C ALA A 195 3.84 -27.03 28.15
N ASN A 196 4.02 -27.06 29.47
CA ASN A 196 2.91 -26.90 30.42
C ASN A 196 2.27 -25.52 30.29
N LYS A 197 3.08 -24.45 30.22
CA LYS A 197 2.55 -23.09 29.98
C LYS A 197 1.74 -23.00 28.70
N VAL A 198 2.22 -23.59 27.60
CA VAL A 198 1.49 -23.62 26.33
C VAL A 198 0.15 -24.35 26.48
N ALA A 199 0.14 -25.52 27.14
CA ALA A 199 -1.07 -26.29 27.37
C ALA A 199 -2.08 -25.54 28.27
N ASP A 200 -1.60 -24.83 29.30
CA ASP A 200 -2.44 -24.02 30.18
C ASP A 200 -3.02 -22.83 29.40
N THR A 201 -2.21 -22.13 28.60
CA THR A 201 -2.67 -21.00 27.76
C THR A 201 -3.71 -21.43 26.71
N ILE A 202 -3.56 -22.60 26.08
CA ILE A 202 -4.53 -23.09 25.08
C ILE A 202 -5.88 -23.43 25.72
N LYS A 203 -5.89 -23.87 26.99
CA LYS A 203 -7.09 -24.23 27.75
C LYS A 203 -7.77 -23.04 28.42
N ASP A 204 -7.07 -21.92 28.52
CA ASP A 204 -7.56 -20.70 29.14
C ASP A 204 -8.61 -20.02 28.24
N GLU A 205 -9.89 -20.10 28.66
CA GLU A 205 -11.00 -19.42 27.99
C GLU A 205 -10.87 -17.90 28.08
N ASP A 206 -10.40 -17.35 29.21
CA ASP A 206 -10.24 -15.90 29.39
C ASP A 206 -9.18 -15.35 28.43
N PHE A 207 -8.10 -16.12 28.19
CA PHE A 207 -7.10 -15.79 27.19
C PHE A 207 -7.67 -15.77 25.77
N CYS A 208 -8.52 -16.75 25.44
CA CYS A 208 -9.16 -16.82 24.12
C CYS A 208 -10.13 -15.66 23.91
N ASP A 209 -10.91 -15.33 24.93
CA ASP A 209 -11.77 -14.17 24.95
C ASP A 209 -10.93 -12.91 24.74
N ASP A 210 -9.85 -12.70 25.49
CA ASP A 210 -8.98 -11.53 25.34
C ASP A 210 -8.41 -11.38 23.92
N ILE A 211 -8.04 -12.48 23.26
CA ILE A 211 -7.65 -12.43 21.85
C ILE A 211 -8.82 -11.99 20.96
N ALA A 212 -10.02 -12.54 21.17
CA ALA A 212 -11.20 -12.19 20.39
C ALA A 212 -11.53 -10.69 20.50
N HIS A 213 -11.39 -10.12 21.70
CA HIS A 213 -11.54 -8.69 21.95
C HIS A 213 -10.50 -7.86 21.20
N ILE A 214 -9.22 -8.21 21.33
CA ILE A 214 -8.13 -7.50 20.64
C ILE A 214 -8.37 -7.53 19.13
N LEU A 215 -8.79 -8.68 18.58
CA LEU A 215 -9.12 -8.82 17.17
C LEU A 215 -10.33 -7.95 16.77
N ALA A 216 -11.37 -7.86 17.59
CA ALA A 216 -12.52 -7.01 17.31
C ALA A 216 -12.13 -5.53 17.21
N ILE A 217 -11.31 -5.03 18.14
CA ILE A 217 -10.83 -3.64 18.18
C ILE A 217 -9.86 -3.34 17.03
N THR A 218 -8.96 -4.27 16.72
CA THR A 218 -7.90 -4.06 15.72
C THR A 218 -8.32 -4.39 14.29
N LYS A 219 -9.41 -5.13 14.09
CA LYS A 219 -9.95 -5.51 12.76
C LYS A 219 -10.27 -4.30 11.86
N PRO A 220 -10.97 -3.24 12.34
CA PRO A 220 -11.17 -2.02 11.55
C PRO A 220 -9.86 -1.41 11.08
N ILE A 221 -8.86 -1.31 11.98
CA ILE A 221 -7.53 -0.74 11.68
C ILE A 221 -6.83 -1.58 10.62
N PHE A 222 -6.85 -2.91 10.77
CA PHE A 222 -6.27 -3.84 9.80
C PHE A 222 -6.89 -3.68 8.41
N TYR A 223 -8.21 -3.53 8.31
CA TYR A 223 -8.86 -3.33 7.01
C TYR A 223 -8.54 -1.99 6.37
N ILE A 224 -8.39 -0.91 7.13
CA ILE A 224 -7.95 0.37 6.58
C ILE A 224 -6.52 0.26 6.03
N VAL A 225 -5.61 -0.37 6.77
CA VAL A 225 -4.24 -0.62 6.29
C VAL A 225 -4.28 -1.43 5.00
N LYS A 226 -5.01 -2.55 4.98
CA LYS A 226 -5.17 -3.38 3.78
C LYS A 226 -5.79 -2.61 2.60
N PHE A 227 -6.72 -1.70 2.86
CA PHE A 227 -7.31 -0.84 1.83
C PHE A 227 -6.29 0.14 1.26
N CYS A 228 -5.46 0.75 2.11
CA CYS A 228 -4.37 1.63 1.70
C CYS A 228 -3.31 0.91 0.86
N ASP A 229 -3.09 -0.38 1.12
CA ASP A 229 -2.13 -1.22 0.37
C ASP A 229 -2.70 -1.78 -0.94
N GLY A 230 -4.04 -1.69 -1.11
CA GLY A 230 -4.75 -2.17 -2.28
C GLY A 230 -4.54 -1.31 -3.53
N GLU A 231 -4.88 -1.87 -4.69
CA GLU A 231 -4.71 -1.20 -5.99
C GLU A 231 -5.88 -0.27 -6.35
N GLY A 232 -5.60 0.71 -7.22
CA GLY A 232 -6.56 1.69 -7.73
C GLY A 232 -6.60 3.00 -6.93
N PRO A 233 -7.41 3.99 -7.38
CA PRO A 233 -7.58 5.25 -6.68
C PRO A 233 -8.26 5.04 -5.32
N LYS A 234 -7.69 5.61 -4.26
CA LYS A 234 -8.19 5.47 -2.87
C LYS A 234 -8.42 6.81 -2.18
N MET A 235 -7.94 7.90 -2.78
CA MET A 235 -7.96 9.24 -2.21
C MET A 235 -9.38 9.71 -1.86
N ALA A 236 -10.36 9.35 -2.68
CA ALA A 236 -11.75 9.71 -2.49
C ALA A 236 -12.37 9.08 -1.23
N GLU A 237 -11.99 7.83 -0.91
CA GLU A 237 -12.66 7.01 0.10
C GLU A 237 -11.96 7.00 1.46
N ILE A 238 -10.69 7.40 1.52
CA ILE A 238 -9.87 7.17 2.72
C ILE A 238 -10.44 7.87 3.96
N TYR A 239 -10.89 9.11 3.82
CA TYR A 239 -11.45 9.87 4.94
C TYR A 239 -12.71 9.19 5.49
N GLU A 240 -13.66 8.87 4.63
CA GLU A 240 -14.91 8.17 4.99
C GLU A 240 -14.62 6.83 5.68
N ARG A 241 -13.69 6.06 5.14
CA ARG A 241 -13.35 4.75 5.69
C ARG A 241 -12.69 4.88 7.06
N MET A 242 -11.86 5.89 7.25
CA MET A 242 -11.24 6.12 8.54
C MET A 242 -12.24 6.62 9.59
N ASP A 243 -13.21 7.45 9.22
CA ASP A 243 -14.31 7.85 10.12
C ASP A 243 -15.18 6.64 10.51
N ASN A 244 -15.55 5.81 9.53
CA ASN A 244 -16.24 4.54 9.78
C ASN A 244 -15.42 3.59 10.68
N MET A 245 -14.09 3.56 10.53
CA MET A 245 -13.19 2.75 11.38
C MET A 245 -13.28 3.19 12.84
N MET A 246 -13.32 4.50 13.11
CA MET A 246 -13.50 5.02 14.46
C MET A 246 -14.85 4.60 15.05
N GLY A 247 -15.92 4.71 14.25
CA GLY A 247 -17.25 4.21 14.62
C GLY A 247 -17.25 2.71 14.98
N GLN A 248 -16.59 1.87 14.18
CA GLN A 248 -16.47 0.44 14.43
C GLN A 248 -15.65 0.12 15.68
N ILE A 249 -14.56 0.84 15.95
CA ILE A 249 -13.77 0.68 17.18
C ILE A 249 -14.63 1.01 18.39
N LYS A 250 -15.37 2.13 18.33
CA LYS A 250 -16.29 2.54 19.40
C LYS A 250 -17.37 1.50 19.66
N GLU A 251 -17.99 0.99 18.60
CA GLU A 251 -18.99 -0.07 18.70
C GLU A 251 -18.40 -1.34 19.32
N ALA A 252 -17.21 -1.77 18.86
CA ALA A 252 -16.50 -2.93 19.39
C ALA A 252 -16.20 -2.82 20.89
N MET A 253 -15.81 -1.63 21.36
CA MET A 253 -15.47 -1.37 22.77
C MET A 253 -16.69 -1.12 23.67
N THR A 254 -17.87 -0.87 23.09
CA THR A 254 -19.11 -0.58 23.82
C THR A 254 -20.15 -1.70 23.75
N MET A 255 -19.87 -2.79 23.02
CA MET A 255 -20.70 -3.99 22.99
C MET A 255 -20.95 -4.55 24.41
N ARG A 256 -22.19 -4.97 24.66
CA ARG A 256 -22.67 -5.40 26.00
C ARG A 256 -21.85 -6.52 26.62
N GLU A 257 -21.37 -7.47 25.81
CA GLU A 257 -20.54 -8.59 26.26
C GLU A 257 -19.16 -8.13 26.79
N PHE A 258 -18.72 -6.93 26.41
CA PHE A 258 -17.33 -6.47 26.57
C PHE A 258 -17.19 -5.14 27.34
N PHE A 259 -18.33 -4.52 27.68
CA PHE A 259 -18.42 -3.17 28.26
C PHE A 259 -17.62 -3.00 29.55
N LEU A 260 -17.57 -4.02 30.42
CA LEU A 260 -16.94 -3.91 31.74
C LEU A 260 -15.40 -3.97 31.69
N LYS A 261 -14.80 -4.57 30.66
CA LYS A 261 -13.35 -4.84 30.61
C LYS A 261 -12.56 -3.75 29.86
N PHE A 262 -13.11 -3.21 28.77
CA PHE A 262 -12.34 -2.35 27.86
C PHE A 262 -12.90 -0.95 27.60
N SER A 263 -14.15 -0.66 27.97
CA SER A 263 -14.77 0.66 27.71
C SER A 263 -13.97 1.83 28.28
N MET A 264 -13.33 1.63 29.45
CA MET A 264 -12.48 2.63 30.10
C MET A 264 -11.25 3.04 29.28
N TYR A 265 -10.81 2.19 28.35
CA TYR A 265 -9.65 2.45 27.49
C TYR A 265 -10.02 3.12 26.17
N TYR A 266 -11.32 3.29 25.85
CA TYR A 266 -11.75 3.85 24.56
C TYR A 266 -11.10 5.20 24.31
N ASN A 267 -11.15 6.13 25.28
CA ASN A 267 -10.53 7.44 25.13
C ASN A 267 -9.02 7.35 24.82
N LYS A 268 -8.32 6.36 25.41
CA LYS A 268 -6.90 6.17 25.15
C LYS A 268 -6.63 5.59 23.77
N VAL A 269 -7.47 4.65 23.31
CA VAL A 269 -7.39 4.10 21.96
C VAL A 269 -7.70 5.18 20.93
N GLU A 270 -8.75 5.97 21.17
CA GLU A 270 -9.16 7.10 20.33
C GLU A 270 -8.03 8.13 20.21
N GLU A 271 -7.43 8.55 21.33
CA GLU A 271 -6.27 9.44 21.33
C GLU A 271 -5.11 8.88 20.48
N ILE A 272 -4.75 7.60 20.65
CA ILE A 272 -3.66 6.98 19.89
C ILE A 272 -3.96 6.95 18.38
N VAL A 273 -5.21 6.67 18.00
CA VAL A 273 -5.61 6.63 16.59
C VAL A 273 -5.65 8.04 16.00
N LEU A 274 -6.18 9.03 16.72
CA LEU A 274 -6.22 10.42 16.29
C LEU A 274 -4.82 11.05 16.19
N GLU A 275 -3.91 10.79 17.13
CA GLU A 275 -2.52 11.23 17.03
C GLU A 275 -1.80 10.67 15.79
N ARG A 276 -2.21 9.48 15.34
CA ARG A 276 -1.71 8.88 14.09
C ARG A 276 -2.43 9.45 12.88
N TRP A 277 -3.71 9.77 13.00
CA TRP A 277 -4.49 10.45 11.98
C TRP A 277 -3.88 11.81 11.65
N ASP A 278 -3.58 12.62 12.66
CA ASP A 278 -3.04 13.98 12.54
C ASP A 278 -1.69 14.07 11.83
N LYS A 279 -0.93 12.96 11.84
CA LYS A 279 0.38 12.88 11.16
C LYS A 279 0.24 12.63 9.65
N MET A 280 -0.94 12.30 9.15
CA MET A 280 -1.17 12.09 7.73
C MET A 280 -1.60 13.40 7.04
N THR A 281 -1.53 13.46 5.72
CA THR A 281 -1.92 14.65 4.94
C THR A 281 -3.44 14.86 4.94
N ILE A 282 -3.98 15.36 6.05
CA ILE A 282 -5.43 15.58 6.25
C ILE A 282 -6.03 16.43 5.12
N ALA A 283 -5.38 17.51 4.72
CA ALA A 283 -5.95 18.44 3.74
C ALA A 283 -6.25 17.77 2.38
N LEU A 284 -5.35 16.91 1.88
CA LEU A 284 -5.55 16.23 0.59
C LEU A 284 -6.61 15.13 0.71
N HIS A 285 -6.66 14.42 1.84
CA HIS A 285 -7.70 13.43 2.12
C HIS A 285 -9.08 14.07 2.27
N CYS A 286 -9.20 15.20 2.98
CA CYS A 286 -10.43 15.98 3.09
C CYS A 286 -10.89 16.47 1.72
N LEU A 287 -9.96 16.98 0.90
CA LEU A 287 -10.29 17.41 -0.45
C LEU A 287 -10.74 16.22 -1.32
N GLY A 288 -10.05 15.09 -1.28
CA GLY A 288 -10.46 13.88 -1.99
C GLY A 288 -11.86 13.42 -1.61
N PHE A 289 -12.16 13.41 -0.31
CA PHE A 289 -13.50 13.10 0.20
C PHE A 289 -14.55 14.11 -0.27
N ALA A 290 -14.26 15.40 -0.15
CA ALA A 290 -15.15 16.47 -0.58
C ALA A 290 -15.39 16.52 -2.09
N LEU A 291 -14.48 16.01 -2.91
CA LEU A 291 -14.63 15.97 -4.37
C LEU A 291 -15.34 14.71 -4.87
N ASN A 292 -15.76 13.81 -3.98
CA ASN A 292 -16.52 12.62 -4.39
C ASN A 292 -18.04 12.91 -4.36
N PRO A 293 -18.73 12.95 -5.51
CA PRO A 293 -20.14 13.32 -5.59
C PRO A 293 -21.05 12.31 -4.88
N LYS A 294 -20.61 11.05 -4.74
CA LYS A 294 -21.30 9.99 -4.00
C LYS A 294 -21.66 10.41 -2.57
N TYR A 295 -20.83 11.20 -1.91
CA TYR A 295 -21.06 11.60 -0.51
C TYR A 295 -22.07 12.73 -0.33
N TYR A 296 -22.57 13.29 -1.44
CA TYR A 296 -23.67 14.24 -1.46
C TYR A 296 -24.99 13.58 -1.89
N ASP A 297 -24.99 12.28 -2.18
CA ASP A 297 -26.18 11.55 -2.58
C ASP A 297 -27.18 11.39 -1.42
N LYS A 298 -28.47 11.49 -1.75
CA LYS A 298 -29.56 11.42 -0.77
C LYS A 298 -29.68 10.03 -0.13
N HIS A 299 -29.49 8.97 -0.91
CA HIS A 299 -29.58 7.60 -0.40
C HIS A 299 -28.37 7.23 0.45
N TYR A 300 -27.18 7.71 0.09
CA TYR A 300 -25.98 7.55 0.92
C TYR A 300 -26.14 8.21 2.30
N LEU A 301 -26.61 9.46 2.32
CA LEU A 301 -26.79 10.26 3.55
C LEU A 301 -27.96 9.77 4.42
N ALA A 302 -28.98 9.16 3.82
CA ALA A 302 -30.10 8.57 4.56
C ALA A 302 -29.72 7.32 5.36
N ARG A 303 -28.60 6.66 5.02
CA ARG A 303 -28.09 5.50 5.75
C ARG A 303 -27.21 5.96 6.90
N LEU A 304 -27.36 5.30 8.06
CA LEU A 304 -26.45 5.52 9.18
C LEU A 304 -25.04 5.02 8.83
N ALA A 305 -24.04 5.73 9.32
CA ALA A 305 -22.67 5.25 9.35
C ALA A 305 -22.55 4.06 10.31
N LEU A 306 -21.44 3.34 10.19
CA LEU A 306 -21.11 2.26 11.12
C LEU A 306 -20.89 2.86 12.53
N GLY A 307 -21.39 2.21 13.57
CA GLY A 307 -21.52 2.83 14.90
C GLY A 307 -22.76 3.71 15.11
N GLY A 308 -23.71 3.74 14.16
CA GLY A 308 -25.04 4.36 14.32
C GLY A 308 -25.07 5.88 14.17
N MET A 309 -23.98 6.50 13.73
CA MET A 309 -23.88 7.95 13.56
C MET A 309 -24.58 8.42 12.28
N LYS A 310 -25.22 9.58 12.34
CA LYS A 310 -25.80 10.21 11.15
C LYS A 310 -24.66 10.69 10.23
N ARG A 311 -24.77 10.36 8.95
CA ARG A 311 -23.83 10.88 7.94
C ARG A 311 -24.17 12.33 7.61
N ASN A 312 -23.13 13.16 7.58
CA ASN A 312 -23.23 14.52 7.08
C ASN A 312 -22.52 14.58 5.72
N PRO A 313 -23.02 15.39 4.77
CA PRO A 313 -22.30 15.63 3.54
C PRO A 313 -20.97 16.34 3.85
N PRO A 314 -19.94 16.18 3.02
CA PRO A 314 -18.61 16.71 3.30
C PRO A 314 -18.58 18.23 3.56
N ASN A 315 -19.51 18.99 2.97
CA ASN A 315 -19.59 20.44 3.14
C ASN A 315 -20.18 20.89 4.50
N GLU A 316 -20.81 19.98 5.25
CA GLU A 316 -21.34 20.25 6.60
C GLU A 316 -20.35 19.81 7.69
N ASP A 317 -19.26 19.14 7.33
CA ASP A 317 -18.20 18.77 8.26
C ASP A 317 -17.14 19.88 8.34
N ARG A 318 -16.96 20.41 9.56
CA ARG A 318 -16.04 21.51 9.83
C ARG A 318 -14.58 21.13 9.58
N GLU A 319 -14.17 19.92 9.95
CA GLU A 319 -12.79 19.47 9.74
C GLU A 319 -12.51 19.31 8.24
N VAL A 320 -13.45 18.72 7.51
CA VAL A 320 -13.35 18.53 6.07
C VAL A 320 -13.24 19.88 5.36
N ILE A 321 -14.11 20.84 5.65
CA ILE A 321 -14.05 22.17 5.03
C ILE A 321 -12.74 22.90 5.35
N ILE A 322 -12.26 22.85 6.60
CA ILE A 322 -10.95 23.43 6.94
C ILE A 322 -9.84 22.74 6.13
N GLY A 323 -9.91 21.42 5.95
CA GLY A 323 -8.99 20.65 5.12
C GLY A 323 -9.03 21.06 3.65
N VAL A 324 -10.24 21.24 3.08
CA VAL A 324 -10.47 21.69 1.70
C VAL A 324 -9.86 23.08 1.48
N LEU A 325 -10.13 24.03 2.37
CA LEU A 325 -9.59 25.39 2.25
C LEU A 325 -8.06 25.40 2.33
N LYS A 326 -7.47 24.65 3.27
CA LYS A 326 -6.01 24.46 3.36
C LYS A 326 -5.43 23.78 2.11
N ALA A 327 -6.19 22.95 1.42
CA ALA A 327 -5.77 22.34 0.16
C ALA A 327 -5.82 23.37 -0.98
N PHE A 328 -6.89 24.15 -1.10
CA PHE A 328 -7.00 25.21 -2.11
C PHE A 328 -5.92 26.28 -1.96
N GLU A 329 -5.62 26.74 -0.74
CA GLU A 329 -4.49 27.65 -0.47
C GLU A 329 -3.17 27.08 -1.00
N LYS A 330 -2.99 25.76 -0.91
CA LYS A 330 -1.79 25.09 -1.41
C LYS A 330 -1.79 24.87 -2.91
N PHE A 331 -2.95 24.69 -3.54
CA PHE A 331 -3.05 24.44 -4.98
C PHE A 331 -3.00 25.73 -5.80
N SER A 332 -3.48 26.83 -5.23
CA SER A 332 -3.60 28.13 -5.89
C SER A 332 -2.28 28.90 -5.85
N LYS A 333 -1.98 29.63 -6.92
CA LYS A 333 -0.83 30.55 -6.98
C LYS A 333 -1.19 31.97 -6.58
N SER A 334 -2.47 32.30 -6.66
CA SER A 334 -3.01 33.61 -6.34
C SER A 334 -4.29 33.51 -5.53
N GLU A 335 -4.63 34.58 -4.81
CA GLU A 335 -5.90 34.67 -4.08
C GLU A 335 -7.12 34.60 -5.02
N GLU A 336 -6.97 35.01 -6.29
CA GLU A 336 -8.04 34.95 -7.29
C GLU A 336 -8.32 33.51 -7.74
N GLU A 337 -7.28 32.72 -8.03
CA GLU A 337 -7.42 31.29 -8.31
C GLU A 337 -8.07 30.55 -7.12
N GLU A 338 -7.65 30.88 -5.89
CA GLU A 338 -8.22 30.28 -4.69
C GLU A 338 -9.70 30.64 -4.54
N LYS A 339 -10.06 31.89 -4.83
CA LYS A 339 -11.45 32.35 -4.83
C LYS A 339 -12.28 31.62 -5.89
N GLN A 340 -11.76 31.48 -7.10
CA GLN A 340 -12.42 30.72 -8.17
C GLN A 340 -12.67 29.26 -7.77
N LEU A 341 -11.68 28.60 -7.16
CA LEU A 341 -11.85 27.23 -6.66
C LEU A 341 -12.94 27.14 -5.58
N ARG A 342 -13.03 28.11 -4.66
CA ARG A 342 -14.10 28.15 -3.65
C ARG A 342 -15.49 28.36 -4.26
N GLU A 343 -15.60 29.25 -5.25
CA GLU A 343 -16.85 29.51 -5.96
C GLU A 343 -17.32 28.28 -6.76
N GLN A 344 -16.40 27.66 -7.50
CA GLN A 344 -16.67 26.42 -8.24
C GLN A 344 -17.02 25.27 -7.30
N PHE A 345 -16.33 25.15 -6.17
CA PHE A 345 -16.65 24.14 -5.16
C PHE A 345 -18.06 24.34 -4.61
N ALA A 346 -18.49 25.59 -4.39
CA ALA A 346 -19.86 25.91 -4.01
C ALA A 346 -20.88 25.52 -5.10
N THR A 347 -20.59 25.79 -6.37
CA THR A 347 -21.43 25.35 -7.51
C THR A 347 -21.62 23.84 -7.51
N PHE A 348 -20.54 23.09 -7.32
CA PHE A 348 -20.55 21.63 -7.24
C PHE A 348 -21.38 21.11 -6.06
N HIS A 349 -21.02 21.46 -4.82
CA HIS A 349 -21.64 20.83 -3.65
C HIS A 349 -23.08 21.32 -3.41
N MET A 350 -23.44 22.52 -3.90
CA MET A 350 -24.82 22.99 -3.90
C MET A 350 -25.66 22.41 -5.05
N LYS A 351 -25.08 21.56 -5.90
CA LYS A 351 -25.73 20.92 -7.05
C LYS A 351 -26.38 21.93 -7.99
N LYS A 352 -25.66 22.99 -8.36
CA LYS A 352 -26.12 23.99 -9.33
C LYS A 352 -25.83 23.54 -10.77
N GLU A 353 -26.51 24.15 -11.74
CA GLU A 353 -26.28 23.93 -13.18
C GLU A 353 -26.29 22.43 -13.56
N ILE A 354 -25.27 21.93 -14.26
CA ILE A 354 -25.14 20.52 -14.70
C ILE A 354 -25.23 19.52 -13.53
N TYR A 355 -24.82 19.92 -12.32
CA TYR A 355 -24.86 19.07 -11.13
C TYR A 355 -26.28 18.90 -10.55
N SER A 356 -27.22 19.76 -10.95
CA SER A 356 -28.63 19.64 -10.56
C SER A 356 -29.37 18.54 -11.33
N LEU A 357 -28.84 18.14 -12.50
CA LEU A 357 -29.50 17.21 -13.40
C LEU A 357 -29.61 15.81 -12.77
N ALA A 358 -30.75 15.16 -12.98
CA ALA A 358 -31.03 13.84 -12.39
C ALA A 358 -30.05 12.76 -12.88
N GLY A 359 -29.63 12.82 -14.16
CA GLY A 359 -28.64 11.89 -14.71
C GLY A 359 -27.28 12.02 -14.01
N THR A 360 -26.78 13.24 -13.88
CA THR A 360 -25.52 13.55 -13.17
C THR A 360 -25.53 13.03 -11.72
N GLN A 361 -26.68 13.14 -11.03
CA GLN A 361 -26.84 12.65 -9.65
C GLN A 361 -26.93 11.13 -9.57
N ALA A 362 -27.56 10.47 -10.55
CA ALA A 362 -27.59 9.01 -10.60
C ALA A 362 -26.18 8.45 -10.83
N ASP A 363 -25.44 9.04 -11.77
CA ASP A 363 -24.09 8.61 -12.12
C ASP A 363 -23.09 8.82 -10.98
N ALA A 364 -23.34 9.78 -10.08
CA ALA A 364 -22.51 10.01 -8.91
C ALA A 364 -22.34 8.77 -8.00
N MET A 365 -23.29 7.83 -8.05
CA MET A 365 -23.27 6.60 -7.25
C MET A 365 -22.65 5.39 -7.98
N THR A 366 -22.64 5.41 -9.31
CA THR A 366 -22.30 4.24 -10.14
C THR A 366 -21.05 4.43 -10.98
N MET A 367 -20.68 5.67 -11.29
CA MET A 367 -19.52 6.01 -12.10
C MET A 367 -18.26 6.15 -11.23
N ASP A 368 -17.09 5.84 -11.80
CA ASP A 368 -15.82 6.19 -11.17
C ASP A 368 -15.72 7.71 -10.98
N THR A 369 -15.19 8.16 -9.86
CA THR A 369 -15.16 9.58 -9.52
C THR A 369 -14.35 10.41 -10.51
N ILE A 370 -13.23 9.87 -11.03
CA ILE A 370 -12.39 10.58 -12.01
C ILE A 370 -13.14 10.71 -13.33
N ASP A 371 -13.82 9.65 -13.77
CA ASP A 371 -14.63 9.66 -14.99
C ASP A 371 -15.85 10.57 -14.87
N TRP A 372 -16.46 10.65 -13.69
CA TRP A 372 -17.55 11.59 -13.40
C TRP A 372 -17.08 13.04 -13.57
N TRP A 373 -15.90 13.39 -13.04
CA TRP A 373 -15.30 14.72 -13.24
C TRP A 373 -14.90 14.97 -14.69
N ALA A 374 -14.43 13.95 -15.42
CA ALA A 374 -14.13 14.07 -16.84
C ALA A 374 -15.40 14.31 -17.68
N THR A 375 -16.55 13.79 -17.25
CA THR A 375 -17.82 13.89 -17.98
C THR A 375 -18.57 15.18 -17.66
N TYR A 376 -18.69 15.53 -16.38
CA TYR A 376 -19.56 16.61 -15.90
C TYR A 376 -18.80 17.86 -15.44
N GLY A 377 -17.48 17.78 -15.31
CA GLY A 377 -16.65 18.84 -14.74
C GLY A 377 -16.47 20.09 -15.60
N ALA A 378 -17.01 20.13 -16.82
CA ALA A 378 -16.90 21.28 -17.72
C ALA A 378 -17.53 22.56 -17.12
N GLU A 379 -18.55 22.44 -16.26
CA GLU A 379 -19.17 23.56 -15.55
C GLU A 379 -18.21 24.25 -14.58
N THR A 380 -17.29 23.47 -13.99
CA THR A 380 -16.31 23.95 -13.02
C THR A 380 -14.95 23.43 -13.39
N SER A 381 -14.42 23.93 -14.52
CA SER A 381 -13.23 23.38 -15.17
C SER A 381 -12.00 23.36 -14.25
N ASP A 382 -11.76 24.41 -13.48
CA ASP A 382 -10.59 24.51 -12.61
C ASP A 382 -10.68 23.52 -11.45
N LEU A 383 -11.87 23.41 -10.84
CA LEU A 383 -12.14 22.42 -9.80
C LEU A 383 -12.06 21.00 -10.36
N ALA A 384 -12.56 20.75 -11.57
CA ALA A 384 -12.50 19.44 -12.21
C ALA A 384 -11.06 19.01 -12.50
N ASP A 385 -10.20 19.95 -12.91
CA ASP A 385 -8.76 19.70 -13.09
C ASP A 385 -8.06 19.39 -11.76
N VAL A 386 -8.39 20.12 -10.69
CA VAL A 386 -7.94 19.77 -9.33
C VAL A 386 -8.46 18.39 -8.93
N ALA A 387 -9.72 18.07 -9.18
CA ALA A 387 -10.32 16.80 -8.78
C ALA A 387 -9.68 15.61 -9.47
N LYS A 388 -9.57 15.62 -10.80
CA LYS A 388 -8.89 14.55 -11.55
C LYS A 388 -7.46 14.34 -11.05
N ARG A 389 -6.76 15.43 -10.71
CA ARG A 389 -5.40 15.37 -10.17
C ARG A 389 -5.38 14.74 -8.78
N VAL A 390 -6.13 15.30 -7.83
CA VAL A 390 -6.16 14.86 -6.43
C VAL A 390 -6.61 13.40 -6.31
N LEU A 391 -7.71 13.05 -6.98
CA LEU A 391 -8.31 11.71 -6.91
C LEU A 391 -7.40 10.63 -7.51
N SER A 392 -6.51 11.02 -8.43
CA SER A 392 -5.55 10.12 -9.05
C SER A 392 -4.32 9.83 -8.19
N GLN A 393 -4.16 10.50 -7.04
CA GLN A 393 -2.95 10.38 -6.23
C GLN A 393 -2.96 9.16 -5.29
N SER A 394 -1.78 8.64 -4.99
CA SER A 394 -1.59 7.52 -4.04
C SER A 394 -1.74 7.98 -2.58
N ILE A 395 -2.27 7.13 -1.71
CA ILE A 395 -2.38 7.42 -0.26
C ILE A 395 -1.34 6.67 0.61
N SER A 396 -0.54 5.79 0.01
CA SER A 396 0.44 4.95 0.72
C SER A 396 1.72 4.74 -0.10
N SER A 397 2.79 4.35 0.59
CA SER A 397 4.05 3.88 0.00
C SER A 397 4.05 2.37 -0.27
N SER A 398 2.88 1.72 -0.31
CA SER A 398 2.78 0.26 -0.48
C SER A 398 3.34 -0.24 -1.83
N SER A 399 3.30 0.60 -2.86
CA SER A 399 3.86 0.30 -4.18
C SER A 399 5.39 0.20 -4.15
N THR A 400 6.07 0.98 -3.31
CA THR A 400 7.52 0.87 -3.09
C THR A 400 7.89 -0.37 -2.27
N GLU A 401 7.05 -0.80 -1.32
CA GLU A 401 7.25 -2.04 -0.56
C GLU A 401 7.10 -3.31 -1.43
N ARG A 402 6.14 -3.31 -2.37
CA ARG A 402 6.02 -4.37 -3.39
C ARG A 402 7.27 -4.46 -4.25
N ASN A 403 7.84 -3.33 -4.66
CA ASN A 403 9.13 -3.31 -5.35
C ASN A 403 10.27 -3.85 -4.48
N TRP A 404 10.28 -3.60 -3.17
CA TRP A 404 11.28 -4.21 -2.27
C TRP A 404 11.17 -5.73 -2.19
N SER A 405 9.97 -6.30 -2.28
CA SER A 405 9.78 -7.75 -2.35
C SER A 405 10.40 -8.33 -3.63
N ILE A 406 10.26 -7.61 -4.76
CA ILE A 406 10.93 -7.94 -6.03
C ILE A 406 12.46 -7.80 -5.90
N TYR A 407 12.95 -6.72 -5.30
CA TYR A 407 14.38 -6.54 -5.01
C TYR A 407 14.93 -7.66 -4.14
N SER A 408 14.23 -8.10 -3.09
CA SER A 408 14.64 -9.23 -2.24
C SER A 408 14.72 -10.55 -3.02
N HIS A 409 13.81 -10.77 -3.97
CA HIS A 409 13.88 -11.93 -4.86
C HIS A 409 15.10 -11.87 -5.80
N ILE A 410 15.43 -10.69 -6.32
CA ILE A 410 16.57 -10.45 -7.21
C ILE A 410 17.91 -10.48 -6.45
N HIS A 411 17.97 -9.81 -5.29
CA HIS A 411 19.08 -9.72 -4.33
C HIS A 411 18.83 -10.65 -3.14
N SER A 412 18.99 -11.95 -3.36
CA SER A 412 19.00 -12.94 -2.28
C SER A 412 20.44 -13.28 -1.87
N ILE A 413 20.61 -13.85 -0.67
CA ILE A 413 21.90 -14.37 -0.17
C ILE A 413 22.57 -15.32 -1.19
N LYS A 414 21.78 -16.04 -2.00
CA LYS A 414 22.26 -16.97 -3.04
C LYS A 414 22.53 -16.32 -4.42
N ARG A 415 22.01 -15.11 -4.72
CA ARG A 415 22.13 -14.41 -6.02
C ARG A 415 22.60 -12.96 -5.88
N ASN A 416 23.77 -12.75 -5.28
CA ASN A 416 24.20 -11.43 -4.79
C ASN A 416 25.26 -10.71 -5.68
N ARG A 417 25.30 -11.00 -6.99
CA ARG A 417 26.34 -10.54 -7.94
C ARG A 417 25.87 -9.52 -9.00
N LEU A 418 24.65 -9.01 -8.91
CA LEU A 418 24.16 -7.98 -9.84
C LEU A 418 24.56 -6.59 -9.35
N ASN A 419 25.00 -5.72 -10.27
CA ASN A 419 25.27 -4.31 -9.98
C ASN A 419 23.97 -3.49 -10.07
N ASP A 420 23.92 -2.38 -9.35
CA ASP A 420 22.69 -1.58 -9.14
C ASP A 420 21.96 -1.22 -10.46
N PRO A 421 22.63 -0.78 -11.55
CA PRO A 421 21.95 -0.47 -12.80
C PRO A 421 21.28 -1.68 -13.48
N ARG A 422 21.76 -2.90 -13.22
CA ARG A 422 21.12 -4.13 -13.74
C ARG A 422 19.97 -4.60 -12.86
N ALA A 423 20.08 -4.39 -11.54
CA ALA A 423 18.99 -4.68 -10.62
C ALA A 423 17.78 -3.79 -10.92
N ASP A 424 18.01 -2.50 -11.15
CA ASP A 424 16.99 -1.52 -11.50
C ASP A 424 16.24 -1.87 -12.78
N LYS A 425 16.98 -2.24 -13.83
CA LYS A 425 16.37 -2.71 -15.08
C LYS A 425 15.49 -3.96 -14.86
N LEU A 426 15.89 -4.87 -13.97
CA LEU A 426 15.14 -6.11 -13.70
C LEU A 426 13.86 -5.82 -12.93
N VAL A 427 13.94 -4.95 -11.93
CA VAL A 427 12.78 -4.51 -11.14
C VAL A 427 11.78 -3.79 -12.04
N ARG A 428 12.25 -2.89 -12.92
CA ARG A 428 11.40 -2.23 -13.92
C ARG A 428 10.64 -3.23 -14.80
N THR A 429 11.32 -4.26 -15.30
CA THR A 429 10.68 -5.29 -16.13
C THR A 429 9.70 -6.16 -15.34
N GLN A 430 10.02 -6.49 -14.08
CA GLN A 430 9.20 -7.38 -13.25
C GLN A 430 7.96 -6.67 -12.69
N GLN A 431 8.06 -5.39 -12.32
CA GLN A 431 6.94 -4.60 -11.81
C GLN A 431 5.76 -4.60 -12.79
N LYS A 432 6.02 -4.53 -14.11
CA LYS A 432 4.97 -4.56 -15.12
C LYS A 432 4.32 -5.95 -15.28
N TRP A 433 5.09 -7.03 -15.16
CA TRP A 433 4.56 -8.38 -15.32
C TRP A 433 3.63 -8.81 -14.19
N ASP A 434 3.69 -8.15 -13.04
CA ASP A 434 2.70 -8.32 -11.96
C ASP A 434 1.42 -7.48 -12.18
N ILE A 435 1.41 -6.54 -13.14
CA ILE A 435 0.28 -5.62 -13.44
C ILE A 435 -0.64 -6.15 -14.57
N ASN A 436 -0.26 -7.21 -15.29
CA ASN A 436 -1.04 -7.73 -16.44
C ASN A 436 -1.71 -9.09 -16.14
N PRO A 437 -2.97 -9.10 -15.65
CA PRO A 437 -3.70 -10.34 -15.37
C PRO A 437 -4.11 -11.14 -16.62
N GLU A 438 -3.95 -10.59 -17.84
CA GLU A 438 -4.32 -11.25 -19.10
C GLU A 438 -3.10 -11.80 -19.90
N SER A 439 -1.89 -11.80 -19.31
CA SER A 439 -0.79 -12.61 -19.87
C SER A 439 -0.85 -14.03 -19.30
N ASP A 440 -1.79 -14.79 -19.84
CA ASP A 440 -2.24 -16.13 -19.44
C ASP A 440 -1.12 -17.13 -19.10
N HIS A 441 -0.97 -17.42 -17.80
CA HIS A 441 -1.21 -18.73 -17.20
C HIS A 441 -0.89 -18.68 -15.70
N ILE A 442 -1.85 -18.21 -14.91
CA ILE A 442 -2.15 -18.86 -13.64
C ILE A 442 -3.61 -19.25 -13.80
N GLU A 443 -3.85 -20.52 -14.10
CA GLU A 443 -5.18 -21.09 -13.94
C GLU A 443 -5.73 -20.61 -12.61
N CYS A 444 -6.94 -20.07 -12.68
CA CYS A 444 -7.88 -19.97 -11.59
C CYS A 444 -7.71 -21.19 -10.66
N SER A 445 -6.93 -21.07 -9.58
CA SER A 445 -7.02 -22.04 -8.51
C SER A 445 -8.19 -21.56 -7.65
N SER A 446 -9.32 -22.21 -7.84
CA SER A 446 -10.45 -22.20 -6.91
C SER A 446 -10.10 -22.77 -5.52
N ALA A 447 -8.84 -23.10 -5.26
CA ALA A 447 -8.40 -23.66 -3.99
C ALA A 447 -8.42 -22.60 -2.89
N ARG A 448 -9.29 -22.81 -1.90
CA ARG A 448 -9.20 -22.14 -0.59
C ARG A 448 -7.91 -22.61 0.09
N LEU A 449 -7.30 -21.72 0.88
CA LEU A 449 -6.17 -22.01 1.78
C LEU A 449 -6.40 -23.22 2.72
N GLU A 450 -7.64 -23.71 2.81
CA GLU A 450 -8.09 -24.87 3.57
C GLU A 450 -7.78 -26.23 2.89
N GLU A 451 -7.40 -26.26 1.61
CA GLU A 451 -7.14 -27.51 0.86
C GLU A 451 -5.63 -27.87 0.73
N MET A 452 -4.72 -27.07 1.30
CA MET A 452 -3.30 -27.41 1.33
C MET A 452 -2.99 -28.38 2.49
N VAL A 453 -3.19 -29.68 2.25
CA VAL A 453 -2.69 -30.73 3.15
C VAL A 453 -1.19 -30.94 2.88
N TRP A 454 -0.38 -30.82 3.93
CA TRP A 454 1.05 -31.13 3.89
C TRP A 454 1.26 -32.62 4.10
N GLU A 455 1.36 -33.39 3.01
CA GLU A 455 1.83 -34.78 3.06
C GLU A 455 3.28 -34.89 2.58
N ASN A 456 4.04 -35.77 3.26
CA ASN A 456 5.44 -36.16 3.05
C ASN A 456 6.50 -35.21 3.60
N LEU A 457 6.64 -35.21 4.93
CA LEU A 457 7.79 -34.67 5.67
C LEU A 457 8.83 -35.73 6.09
N ASP A 458 8.82 -36.92 5.48
CA ASP A 458 9.83 -37.95 5.73
C ASP A 458 10.35 -38.49 4.40
N ASP A 459 11.62 -38.17 4.08
CA ASP A 459 12.61 -39.08 3.46
C ASP A 459 13.78 -38.30 2.83
N GLU A 460 14.70 -37.80 3.67
CA GLU A 460 16.11 -37.65 3.28
C GLU A 460 17.00 -38.15 4.42
N ARG A 461 16.96 -39.46 4.66
CA ARG A 461 18.12 -40.21 5.16
C ARG A 461 18.36 -41.37 4.22
N VAL A 462 19.64 -41.61 3.93
CA VAL A 462 20.22 -42.77 3.22
C VAL A 462 20.46 -42.53 1.71
N GLU A 463 21.63 -41.98 1.37
CA GLU A 463 22.68 -42.69 0.62
C GLU A 463 23.83 -41.72 0.29
N ASN A 464 24.87 -41.75 1.12
CA ASN A 464 26.13 -41.07 0.85
C ASN A 464 27.26 -42.09 1.03
N GLU A 465 27.34 -43.10 0.17
CA GLU A 465 28.47 -44.02 0.12
C GLU A 465 28.53 -44.72 -1.24
N ARG A 466 29.38 -44.22 -2.16
CA ARG A 466 30.20 -44.98 -3.13
C ARG A 466 30.82 -44.06 -4.19
N GLY A 467 31.86 -43.32 -3.81
CA GLY A 467 32.83 -42.73 -4.73
C GLY A 467 34.16 -43.47 -4.66
N LYS A 468 34.37 -44.43 -5.56
CA LYS A 468 35.63 -45.18 -5.73
C LYS A 468 36.81 -44.25 -5.98
N ARG A 469 37.91 -44.42 -5.25
CA ARG A 469 39.28 -44.08 -5.68
C ARG A 469 40.20 -45.27 -5.43
N GLN A 470 40.48 -46.04 -6.49
CA GLN A 470 41.63 -46.94 -6.55
C GLN A 470 42.86 -46.12 -6.98
N ARG A 471 43.95 -46.25 -6.22
CA ARG A 471 45.30 -45.86 -6.65
C ARG A 471 45.87 -46.99 -7.50
N ILE A 472 46.49 -46.65 -8.62
CA ILE A 472 47.41 -47.54 -9.34
C ILE A 472 48.79 -46.91 -9.24
N ASN A 473 49.69 -47.72 -8.66
CA ASN A 473 51.14 -47.60 -8.41
C ASN A 473 51.64 -46.46 -7.51
#